data_AF-D9IXL5-F1
#
_entry.id   AF-D9IXL5-F1
#
_cell.length_a   1.000
_cell.length_b   1.000
_cell.length_c   1.000
_cell.angle_alpha   90.00
_cell.angle_beta   90.00
_cell.angle_gamma   90.00
#
_symmetry.space_group_name_H-M   'P 1'
#
loop_
_entity.id
_entity.type
_entity.pdbx_description
1 polymer ?
#
loop_
_entity_poly.entity_id
_entity_poly.type
_entity_poly.pdbx_seq_one_letter_code
_entity_poly.pdbx_strand_id
1 'polypeptide(L)' 'MAKSTRLTEILKSFNFNQAAGEVEPGWGPAPLMLVLILLFVVFLFILLQIYNSTLLLDGVEVEWKTI' A
#
# COMPACT_ATOMS: atom_id res chain seq x y z
N MET A 1 36.26 -1.50 -3.64
CA MET A 1 36.00 -2.90 -4.04
C MET A 1 34.93 -3.44 -3.09
N ALA A 2 33.79 -3.91 -3.60
CA ALA A 2 32.70 -4.40 -2.75
C ALA A 2 33.07 -5.76 -2.13
N LYS A 3 32.76 -5.96 -0.84
CA LYS A 3 33.05 -7.21 -0.13
C LYS A 3 31.93 -8.22 -0.42
N SER A 4 32.27 -9.33 -1.07
CA SER A 4 31.32 -10.44 -1.23
C SER A 4 31.30 -11.28 0.05
N THR A 5 30.10 -11.57 0.56
CA THR A 5 29.88 -12.49 1.68
C THR A 5 28.86 -13.55 1.28
N ARG A 6 28.78 -14.66 2.01
CA ARG A 6 27.76 -15.70 1.76
C ARG A 6 26.33 -15.13 1.77
N LEU A 7 26.07 -14.14 2.62
CA LEU A 7 24.78 -13.45 2.67
C LEU A 7 24.55 -12.61 1.40
N THR A 8 25.58 -11.94 0.90
CA THR A 8 25.54 -11.18 -0.36
C THR A 8 25.21 -12.07 -1.55
N GLU A 9 25.75 -13.29 -1.60
CA GLU A 9 25.47 -14.26 -2.67
C GLU A 9 24.02 -14.74 -2.65
N ILE A 10 23.47 -15.02 -1.46
CA ILE A 10 22.06 -15.42 -1.30
C ILE A 10 21.11 -14.28 -1.68
N LEU A 11 21.42 -13.05 -1.26
CA LEU A 11 20.58 -11.89 -1.52
C LEU A 11 20.79 -11.28 -2.91
N LYS A 12 21.73 -11.82 -3.71
CA LYS A 12 22.09 -11.24 -5.01
C LYS A 12 20.88 -11.14 -5.93
N SER A 13 20.07 -12.20 -6.05
CA SER A 13 18.85 -12.21 -6.88
C SER A 13 17.78 -11.21 -6.45
N PHE A 14 17.71 -10.90 -5.16
CA PHE A 14 16.77 -9.91 -4.60
C PHE A 14 17.34 -8.48 -4.59
N ASN A 15 18.61 -8.31 -4.96
CA ASN A 15 19.24 -7.01 -4.93
C ASN A 15 18.69 -6.12 -6.04
N PHE A 16 18.12 -4.98 -5.64
CA PHE A 16 17.55 -3.95 -6.52
C PHE A 16 18.53 -3.46 -7.60
N ASN A 17 19.84 -3.53 -7.34
CA ASN A 17 20.86 -3.17 -8.33
C ASN A 17 20.87 -4.04 -9.59
N GLN A 18 20.24 -5.23 -9.60
CA GLN A 18 20.13 -6.07 -10.80
C GLN A 18 19.05 -5.58 -11.78
N ALA A 19 18.02 -4.90 -11.28
CA ALA A 19 16.93 -4.31 -12.09
C ALA A 19 16.96 -2.77 -12.02
N ALA A 20 18.06 -2.18 -11.55
CA ALA A 20 18.18 -0.74 -11.40
C ALA A 20 18.15 -0.07 -12.78
N GLY A 21 17.09 0.69 -13.04
CA GLY A 21 16.83 1.32 -14.34
C GLY A 21 15.96 0.50 -15.29
N GLU A 22 15.58 -0.72 -14.91
CA GLU A 22 14.52 -1.46 -15.59
C GLU A 22 13.18 -0.82 -15.25
N VAL A 23 12.47 -0.36 -16.28
CA VAL A 23 11.15 0.26 -16.14
C VAL A 23 10.24 -0.34 -17.21
N GLU A 24 8.97 -0.55 -16.85
CA GLU A 24 7.98 -0.91 -17.84
C GLU A 24 7.72 0.27 -18.79
N PRO A 25 7.75 0.06 -20.11
CA PRO A 25 7.52 1.14 -21.07
C PRO A 25 6.06 1.61 -21.04
N GLY A 26 5.85 2.91 -21.29
CA GLY A 26 4.53 3.52 -21.33
C GLY A 26 3.95 3.73 -19.92
N TRP A 27 2.67 3.39 -19.74
CA TRP A 27 1.96 3.59 -18.47
C TRP A 27 2.05 2.39 -17.51
N GLY A 28 2.59 1.25 -17.97
CA GLY A 28 2.72 0.04 -17.16
C GLY A 28 1.47 -0.27 -16.31
N PRO A 29 1.61 -0.55 -15.00
CA PRO A 29 0.49 -0.81 -14.10
C PRO A 29 -0.14 0.47 -13.51
N ALA A 30 0.29 1.67 -13.93
CA ALA A 30 -0.17 2.94 -13.33
C ALA A 30 -1.70 3.11 -13.34
N PRO A 31 -2.46 2.71 -14.38
CA PRO A 31 -3.92 2.77 -14.33
C PRO A 31 -4.53 1.87 -13.24
N LEU A 32 -4.00 0.65 -13.08
CA LEU A 32 -4.42 -0.26 -12.01
C LEU A 32 -4.07 0.30 -10.63
N MET A 33 -2.85 0.81 -10.48
CA MET A 33 -2.42 1.50 -9.26
C MET A 33 -3.36 2.67 -8.92
N LEU A 34 -3.76 3.47 -9.90
CA LEU A 34 -4.69 4.59 -9.68
C LEU A 34 -6.05 4.11 -9.16
N VAL A 35 -6.61 3.05 -9.74
CA VAL A 35 -7.87 2.46 -9.26
C VAL A 35 -7.73 1.98 -7.81
N LEU A 36 -6.63 1.30 -7.47
CA LEU A 36 -6.38 0.85 -6.11
C LEU A 36 -6.21 2.01 -5.13
N ILE A 37 -5.51 3.08 -5.54
CA ILE A 37 -5.36 4.30 -4.74
C ILE A 37 -6.72 4.93 -4.49
N LEU A 38 -7.57 5.06 -5.51
CA LEU A 38 -8.91 5.64 -5.36
C LEU A 38 -9.78 4.81 -4.42
N LEU A 39 -9.78 3.48 -4.57
CA LEU A 39 -10.49 2.59 -3.65
C LEU A 39 -9.97 2.73 -2.23
N PHE A 40 -8.65 2.83 -2.05
CA PHE A 40 -8.03 3.02 -0.74
C PHE A 40 -8.39 4.37 -0.11
N VAL A 41 -8.40 5.45 -0.90
CA VAL A 41 -8.83 6.78 -0.46
C VAL A 41 -10.29 6.76 -0.04
N VAL A 42 -11.18 6.17 -0.84
CA VAL A 42 -12.60 6.02 -0.49
C VAL A 42 -12.76 5.22 0.81
N PHE A 43 -12.02 4.12 0.96
CA PHE A 43 -12.01 3.31 2.18
C PHE A 43 -11.60 4.12 3.41
N LEU A 44 -10.49 4.85 3.35
CA LEU A 44 -10.03 5.70 4.45
C LEU A 44 -11.00 6.84 4.74
N PHE A 45 -11.60 7.43 3.71
CA PHE A 45 -12.57 8.51 3.85
C PHE A 45 -13.87 8.03 4.53
N ILE A 46 -14.31 6.81 4.25
CA ILE A 46 -15.44 6.19 4.95
C ILE A 46 -15.10 5.97 6.42
N LEU A 47 -13.94 5.37 6.73
CA LEU A 47 -13.51 5.17 8.12
C LEU A 47 -13.41 6.49 8.89
N LEU A 48 -12.84 7.51 8.26
CA LEU A 48 -12.73 8.85 8.84
C LEU A 48 -14.10 9.44 9.16
N GLN A 49 -15.06 9.33 8.23
CA GLN A 49 -16.41 9.85 8.46
C GLN A 49 -17.16 9.09 9.55
N ILE A 50 -16.99 7.77 9.65
CA ILE A 50 -17.57 6.96 10.73
C ILE A 50 -17.00 7.38 12.08
N TYR A 51 -15.68 7.48 12.20
CA TYR A 51 -15.03 7.92 13.44
C TYR A 51 -15.35 9.36 13.83
N ASN A 52 -15.59 10.23 12.84
CA ASN A 52 -16.00 11.61 13.06
C ASN A 52 -17.53 11.76 13.21
N SER A 53 -18.27 10.66 13.32
CA SER A 53 -19.74 10.65 13.42
C SER A 53 -20.46 11.45 12.31
N THR A 54 -19.80 11.65 11.17
CA THR A 54 -20.33 12.34 9.98
C THR A 54 -21.11 11.35 9.11
N LEU A 55 -20.68 10.09 9.08
CA LEU A 55 -21.37 8.97 8.46
C LEU A 55 -21.84 8.01 9.55
N LEU A 56 -23.15 7.92 9.77
CA LEU A 56 -23.77 7.02 10.73
C LEU A 56 -24.32 5.79 9.99
N LEU A 57 -24.03 4.61 10.51
CA LEU A 57 -24.47 3.33 9.95
C LEU A 57 -25.31 2.59 11.00
N ASP A 58 -26.43 2.02 10.58
CA ASP A 58 -27.30 1.24 11.47
C ASP A 58 -26.52 0.07 12.09
N GLY A 59 -26.56 -0.03 13.41
CA GLY A 59 -25.86 -1.08 14.17
C GLY A 59 -24.35 -0.86 14.34
N VAL A 60 -23.82 0.30 13.93
CA VAL A 60 -22.41 0.68 14.18
C VAL A 60 -22.38 1.90 15.08
N GLU A 61 -22.15 1.67 16.37
CA GLU A 61 -21.93 2.73 17.36
C GLU A 61 -20.43 2.88 17.64
N VAL A 62 -19.91 4.11 17.64
CA VAL A 62 -18.50 4.39 17.92
C VAL A 62 -18.40 5.00 19.32
N GLU A 63 -18.63 4.16 20.33
CA GLU A 63 -18.60 4.56 21.75
C GLU A 63 -17.74 3.60 22.57
N TRP A 64 -17.33 4.02 23.77
CA TRP A 64 -16.58 3.16 24.69
C TRP A 64 -17.38 1.98 25.26
N LYS A 65 -18.72 2.06 25.16
CA LYS A 65 -19.66 1.09 25.74
C LYS A 65 -20.34 0.23 24.67
N THR A 66 -19.84 0.22 23.44
CA THR A 66 -20.31 -0.77 22.48
C THR A 66 -20.08 -2.17 23.02
N ILE A 67 -21.17 -2.95 23.00
CA ILE A 67 -21.24 -4.31 23.52
C ILE A 67 -20.64 -5.29 22.52
#